data_AF-A0A9E5IL96-F1
#
_entry.id   AF-A0A9E5IL96-F1
#
_cell.length_a   1.000
_cell.length_b   1.000
_cell.length_c   1.000
_cell.angle_alpha   90.00
_cell.angle_beta   90.00
_cell.angle_gamma   90.00
#
_symmetry.space_group_name_H-M   'P 1'
#
loop_
_entity.id
_entity.type
_entity.pdbx_description
1 polymer ?
#
loop_
_entity_poly.entity_id
_entity_poly.type
_entity_poly.pdbx_seq_one_letter_code
_entity_poly.pdbx_strand_id
1 'polypeptide(L)'
;RITGLALVPPPSAADLPRVTPELLASVLARYSRSNEGIHAILDKVDPADPDASIDRILKFVDYGHASIGGLTGGLAIALDDVSMWLAYKVFEIAQMADGQESSTRYITLAPSALPDPAELGVPAELAPRWREVMGRAFAAYQAEYTRLDTLALAEPERVRVPAGAKPAVIARIRKNYALDRARYFIPLATRTNLALVQTSRMWAQTVKHLASLPHPEARAAADLIRGELLKISPRLMRHSSAEASHEAQAAAELATSCRLGLARLSSRPLSDATWVHVDRATPPFLTEEQSVPDALSARTNRYGHQGTATRRMRVSFAWNNLALAELRDLNRHRTGHRYTPLIQAGFYLPPEITHADHQSLLDDQLDLTRALLAAGSPAYVYSLLLGAQTPFEHSTHADKFIYEAELRTGLGAHFRYAEHLSSALAGFFSQVPEARSWVEEGTAEPE
;
A
#
# COMPACT_ATOMS: atom_id res chain seq x y z
N ARG A 1 -12.17 11.05 -8.61
CA ARG A 1 -13.46 10.37 -8.95
C ARG A 1 -13.43 8.98 -8.34
N ILE A 2 -14.57 8.40 -7.90
CA ILE A 2 -14.61 7.03 -7.38
C ILE A 2 -15.70 6.25 -8.12
N THR A 3 -15.39 5.03 -8.54
CA THR A 3 -16.26 4.23 -9.40
C THR A 3 -16.33 2.79 -8.91
N GLY A 4 -17.53 2.27 -8.68
CA GLY A 4 -17.75 0.83 -8.45
C GLY A 4 -17.88 0.08 -9.78
N LEU A 5 -17.20 -1.06 -9.90
CA LEU A 5 -17.25 -1.90 -11.10
C LEU A 5 -18.16 -3.12 -10.86
N ALA A 6 -19.25 -3.21 -11.63
CA ALA A 6 -20.12 -4.38 -11.62
C ALA A 6 -19.49 -5.51 -12.45
N LEU A 7 -19.40 -6.70 -11.85
CA LEU A 7 -18.85 -7.89 -12.52
C LEU A 7 -19.96 -8.65 -13.25
N VAL A 8 -19.70 -9.01 -14.51
CA VAL A 8 -20.56 -9.88 -15.31
C VAL A 8 -19.88 -11.24 -15.52
N PRO A 9 -20.61 -12.36 -15.48
CA PRO A 9 -20.03 -13.67 -15.75
C PRO A 9 -19.56 -13.77 -17.21
N PRO A 10 -18.47 -14.53 -17.49
CA PRO A 10 -18.06 -14.80 -18.86
C PRO A 10 -19.08 -15.70 -19.59
N PRO A 11 -19.10 -15.70 -20.94
CA PRO A 11 -20.03 -16.53 -21.72
C PRO A 11 -19.98 -18.03 -21.38
N SER A 12 -18.80 -18.54 -20.99
CA SER A 12 -18.60 -19.95 -20.60
C SER A 12 -19.25 -20.35 -19.28
N ALA A 13 -19.80 -19.38 -18.52
CA ALA A 13 -20.48 -19.60 -17.25
C ALA A 13 -21.95 -19.17 -17.30
N ALA A 14 -22.52 -19.05 -18.50
CA ALA A 14 -23.88 -18.56 -18.71
C ALA A 14 -24.98 -19.48 -18.14
N ASP A 15 -24.66 -20.76 -17.93
CA ASP A 15 -25.52 -21.78 -17.34
C ASP A 15 -25.50 -21.80 -15.80
N LEU A 16 -24.60 -21.05 -15.16
CA LEU A 16 -24.52 -20.96 -13.70
C LEU A 16 -25.57 -19.99 -13.13
N PRO A 17 -26.03 -20.19 -11.88
CA PRO A 17 -26.89 -19.23 -11.19
C PRO A 17 -26.25 -17.84 -11.08
N ARG A 18 -27.04 -16.80 -11.37
CA ARG A 18 -26.61 -15.40 -11.31
C ARG A 18 -27.21 -14.75 -10.08
N VAL A 19 -26.36 -14.21 -9.22
CA VAL A 19 -26.76 -13.51 -7.99
C VAL A 19 -26.00 -12.20 -7.87
N THR A 20 -26.66 -11.17 -7.33
CA THR A 20 -25.97 -9.94 -6.94
C THR A 20 -25.10 -10.20 -5.71
N PRO A 21 -24.09 -9.36 -5.41
CA PRO A 21 -23.19 -9.61 -4.28
C PRO A 21 -23.88 -9.74 -2.92
N GLU A 22 -24.87 -8.88 -2.62
CA GLU A 22 -25.63 -8.97 -1.36
C GLU A 22 -26.53 -10.22 -1.32
N LEU A 23 -27.12 -10.60 -2.45
CA LEU A 23 -27.91 -11.82 -2.57
C LEU A 23 -27.05 -13.07 -2.41
N LEU A 24 -25.84 -13.10 -2.99
CA LEU A 24 -24.86 -14.17 -2.80
C LEU A 24 -24.57 -14.38 -1.31
N ALA A 25 -24.26 -13.28 -0.60
CA ALA A 25 -23.99 -13.35 0.83
C ALA A 25 -25.19 -13.87 1.63
N SER A 26 -26.39 -13.42 1.28
CA SER A 26 -27.64 -13.82 1.95
C SER A 26 -27.95 -15.31 1.73
N VAL A 27 -27.87 -15.78 0.49
CA VAL A 27 -28.12 -17.18 0.11
C VAL A 27 -27.10 -18.10 0.78
N LEU A 28 -25.81 -17.75 0.78
CA LEU A 28 -24.77 -18.56 1.42
C LEU A 28 -24.90 -18.57 2.96
N ALA A 29 -25.32 -17.45 3.57
CA ALA A 29 -25.62 -17.41 5.00
C ALA A 29 -26.83 -18.30 5.36
N ARG A 30 -27.83 -18.39 4.49
CA ARG A 30 -28.95 -19.33 4.66
C ARG A 30 -28.49 -20.77 4.46
N TYR A 31 -27.65 -21.02 3.46
CA TYR A 31 -27.11 -22.34 3.16
C TYR A 31 -26.35 -22.93 4.35
N SER A 32 -25.57 -22.12 5.08
CA SER A 32 -24.88 -22.57 6.29
C SER A 32 -25.80 -22.88 7.49
N ARG A 33 -27.11 -22.59 7.40
CA ARG A 33 -28.11 -22.76 8.48
C ARG A 33 -29.34 -23.54 8.01
N SER A 34 -29.24 -24.23 6.89
CA SER A 34 -30.32 -24.99 6.28
C SER A 34 -29.84 -26.40 5.94
N ASN A 35 -30.72 -27.39 6.09
CA ASN A 35 -30.49 -28.74 5.55
C ASN A 35 -30.77 -28.81 4.03
N GLU A 36 -31.28 -27.72 3.44
CA GLU A 36 -31.58 -27.62 2.02
C GLU A 36 -30.30 -27.39 1.20
N GLY A 37 -30.23 -28.02 0.01
CA GLY A 37 -29.19 -27.75 -0.97
C GLY A 37 -29.28 -26.34 -1.57
N ILE A 38 -28.19 -25.88 -2.20
CA ILE A 38 -28.11 -24.53 -2.78
C ILE A 38 -29.20 -24.22 -3.81
N HIS A 39 -29.55 -25.20 -4.67
CA HIS A 39 -30.61 -25.03 -5.67
C HIS A 39 -31.98 -24.80 -5.02
N ALA A 40 -32.34 -25.56 -3.99
CA ALA A 40 -33.62 -25.40 -3.29
C ALA A 40 -33.74 -24.05 -2.58
N ILE A 41 -32.61 -23.43 -2.18
CA ILE A 41 -32.60 -22.07 -1.63
C ILE A 41 -32.78 -21.05 -2.75
N LEU A 42 -32.07 -21.22 -3.87
CA LEU A 42 -32.14 -20.34 -5.03
C LEU A 42 -33.51 -20.35 -5.72
N ASP A 43 -34.21 -21.49 -5.73
CA ASP A 43 -35.57 -21.60 -6.29
C ASP A 43 -36.59 -20.71 -5.56
N LYS A 44 -36.26 -20.24 -4.35
CA LYS A 44 -37.09 -19.33 -3.52
C LYS A 44 -36.72 -17.85 -3.71
N VAL A 45 -35.66 -17.57 -4.47
CA VAL A 45 -35.23 -16.22 -4.81
C VAL A 45 -36.03 -15.74 -6.00
N ASP A 46 -36.57 -14.53 -5.91
CA ASP A 46 -37.13 -13.82 -7.04
C ASP A 46 -36.03 -12.94 -7.68
N PRO A 47 -35.56 -13.27 -8.91
CA PRO A 47 -34.54 -12.47 -9.57
C PRO A 47 -35.03 -11.07 -10.00
N ALA A 48 -36.35 -10.88 -10.15
CA ALA A 48 -36.93 -9.58 -10.49
C ALA A 48 -37.02 -8.65 -9.27
N ASP A 49 -37.00 -9.21 -8.06
CA ASP A 49 -36.99 -8.48 -6.78
C ASP A 49 -35.96 -9.09 -5.80
N PRO A 50 -34.66 -8.80 -6.03
CA PRO A 50 -33.59 -9.32 -5.18
C PRO A 50 -33.67 -8.76 -3.75
N ASP A 51 -34.18 -7.55 -3.55
CA ASP A 51 -34.28 -6.93 -2.23
C ASP A 51 -35.31 -7.63 -1.34
N ALA A 52 -36.51 -7.90 -1.87
CA ALA A 52 -37.50 -8.68 -1.12
C ALA A 52 -37.01 -10.11 -0.86
N SER A 53 -36.25 -10.70 -1.79
CA SER A 53 -35.63 -12.01 -1.60
C SER A 53 -34.63 -12.00 -0.45
N ILE A 54 -33.75 -10.99 -0.41
CA ILE A 54 -32.80 -10.77 0.68
C ILE A 54 -33.56 -10.61 2.01
N ASP A 55 -34.56 -9.72 2.10
CA ASP A 55 -35.29 -9.49 3.35
C ASP A 55 -36.00 -10.75 3.86
N ARG A 56 -36.56 -11.58 2.97
CA ARG A 56 -37.13 -12.90 3.35
C ARG A 56 -36.07 -13.83 3.91
N ILE A 57 -34.90 -13.91 3.28
CA ILE A 57 -33.79 -14.76 3.73
C ILE A 57 -33.26 -14.28 5.10
N LEU A 58 -33.09 -12.97 5.24
CA LEU A 58 -32.53 -12.35 6.45
C LEU A 58 -33.46 -12.43 7.67
N LYS A 59 -34.77 -12.63 7.50
CA LYS A 59 -35.68 -12.94 8.64
C LYS A 59 -35.26 -14.18 9.43
N PHE A 60 -34.50 -15.10 8.82
CA PHE A 60 -34.02 -16.33 9.44
C PHE A 60 -32.53 -16.28 9.82
N VAL A 61 -31.89 -15.12 9.67
CA VAL A 61 -30.44 -14.94 9.84
C VAL A 61 -30.19 -13.68 10.67
N ASP A 62 -29.79 -13.83 11.94
CA ASP A 62 -29.38 -12.68 12.76
C ASP A 62 -28.28 -11.87 12.08
N TYR A 63 -28.59 -10.63 11.72
CA TYR A 63 -27.74 -9.70 10.96
C TYR A 63 -26.60 -9.08 11.78
N GLY A 64 -26.14 -9.76 12.83
CA GLY A 64 -25.07 -9.30 13.73
C GLY A 64 -23.67 -9.83 13.38
N HIS A 65 -23.56 -10.80 12.47
CA HIS A 65 -22.28 -11.44 12.15
C HIS A 65 -21.62 -10.74 10.97
N ALA A 66 -20.59 -9.94 11.24
CA ALA A 66 -19.77 -9.28 10.21
C ALA A 66 -19.25 -10.26 9.13
N SER A 67 -19.16 -11.56 9.43
CA SER A 67 -18.74 -12.61 8.50
C SER A 67 -19.66 -12.76 7.28
N ILE A 68 -20.95 -12.43 7.35
CA ILE A 68 -21.87 -12.49 6.20
C ILE A 68 -21.38 -11.55 5.09
N GLY A 69 -20.92 -10.35 5.45
CA GLY A 69 -20.33 -9.42 4.47
C GLY A 69 -19.05 -9.92 3.81
N GLY A 70 -18.45 -11.00 4.31
CA GLY A 70 -17.33 -11.68 3.66
C GLY A 70 -17.74 -12.59 2.50
N LEU A 71 -19.04 -12.88 2.36
CA LEU A 71 -19.58 -13.80 1.35
C LEU A 71 -20.01 -13.08 0.06
N THR A 72 -19.85 -11.76 -0.04
CA THR A 72 -20.25 -11.00 -1.25
C THR A 72 -19.37 -11.25 -2.46
N GLY A 73 -18.27 -12.00 -2.30
CA GLY A 73 -17.16 -11.99 -3.26
C GLY A 73 -16.42 -10.65 -3.25
N GLY A 74 -15.43 -10.54 -4.14
CA GLY A 74 -14.63 -9.33 -4.30
C GLY A 74 -15.42 -8.20 -4.98
N LEU A 75 -15.54 -7.06 -4.32
CA LEU A 75 -16.12 -5.83 -4.87
C LEU A 75 -15.00 -4.91 -5.32
N ALA A 76 -14.99 -4.57 -6.60
CA ALA A 76 -13.96 -3.74 -7.22
C ALA A 76 -14.34 -2.26 -7.20
N ILE A 77 -13.50 -1.42 -6.59
CA ILE A 77 -13.64 0.04 -6.56
C ILE A 77 -12.37 0.67 -7.13
N ALA A 78 -12.52 1.57 -8.09
CA ALA A 78 -11.46 2.42 -8.62
C ALA A 78 -11.54 3.82 -8.03
N LEU A 79 -10.39 4.35 -7.62
CA LEU A 79 -10.19 5.69 -7.07
C LEU A 79 -9.24 6.44 -8.01
N ASP A 80 -9.79 7.40 -8.75
CA ASP A 80 -9.05 8.27 -9.66
C ASP A 80 -8.77 9.62 -9.00
N ASP A 81 -7.63 10.22 -9.34
CA ASP A 81 -7.26 11.60 -8.97
C ASP A 81 -7.18 11.83 -7.46
N VAL A 82 -6.77 10.83 -6.69
CA VAL A 82 -6.50 10.95 -5.25
C VAL A 82 -5.01 11.20 -4.99
N SER A 83 -4.64 11.82 -3.88
CA SER A 83 -3.23 11.99 -3.54
C SER A 83 -2.51 10.65 -3.34
N MET A 84 -1.20 10.61 -3.58
CA MET A 84 -0.37 9.45 -3.24
C MET A 84 -0.38 9.14 -1.75
N TRP A 85 -0.58 10.14 -0.89
CA TRP A 85 -0.82 9.92 0.54
C TRP A 85 -2.08 9.08 0.78
N LEU A 86 -3.21 9.45 0.17
CA LEU A 86 -4.46 8.71 0.34
C LEU A 86 -4.32 7.29 -0.23
N ALA A 87 -3.66 7.13 -1.38
CA ALA A 87 -3.38 5.82 -1.95
C ALA A 87 -2.58 4.93 -0.98
N TYR A 88 -1.52 5.48 -0.38
CA TYR A 88 -0.75 4.80 0.66
C TYR A 88 -1.62 4.42 1.86
N LYS A 89 -2.38 5.38 2.40
CA LYS A 89 -3.23 5.16 3.58
C LYS A 89 -4.30 4.09 3.31
N VAL A 90 -4.88 4.06 2.12
CA VAL A 90 -5.85 3.01 1.73
C VAL A 90 -5.18 1.63 1.74
N PHE A 91 -3.98 1.47 1.19
CA PHE A 91 -3.28 0.18 1.23
C PHE A 91 -2.77 -0.21 2.62
N GLU A 92 -2.47 0.76 3.47
CA GLU A 92 -2.12 0.54 4.87
C GLU A 92 -3.29 -0.10 5.65
N ILE A 93 -4.49 0.47 5.52
CA ILE A 93 -5.68 0.02 6.26
C ILE A 93 -6.35 -1.21 5.62
N ALA A 94 -6.31 -1.36 4.29
CA ALA A 94 -6.96 -2.44 3.54
C ALA A 94 -6.07 -3.68 3.41
N GLN A 95 -5.67 -4.27 4.54
CA GLN A 95 -4.72 -5.39 4.57
C GLN A 95 -5.23 -6.68 3.90
N MET A 96 -6.54 -6.85 3.75
CA MET A 96 -7.15 -8.03 3.11
C MET A 96 -7.68 -7.73 1.70
N ALA A 97 -7.16 -6.70 1.06
CA ALA A 97 -7.53 -6.32 -0.30
C ALA A 97 -6.41 -6.62 -1.30
N ASP A 98 -6.83 -7.04 -2.49
CA ASP A 98 -5.99 -7.01 -3.68
C ASP A 98 -6.13 -5.65 -4.36
N GLY A 99 -5.07 -5.12 -4.93
CA GLY A 99 -5.14 -3.83 -5.61
C GLY A 99 -3.83 -3.34 -6.17
N GLN A 100 -3.91 -2.33 -7.04
CA GLN A 100 -2.76 -1.71 -7.68
C GLN A 100 -2.89 -0.20 -7.72
N GLU A 101 -1.75 0.47 -7.53
CA GLU A 101 -1.57 1.90 -7.71
C GLU A 101 -0.82 2.18 -9.01
N SER A 102 -1.06 3.35 -9.60
CA SER A 102 -0.22 3.89 -10.67
C SER A 102 1.24 4.05 -10.24
N SER A 103 2.16 3.54 -11.06
CA SER A 103 3.58 3.48 -10.75
C SER A 103 4.29 4.80 -11.08
N THR A 104 4.98 5.37 -10.10
CA THR A 104 5.91 6.50 -10.32
C THR A 104 7.23 6.07 -10.97
N ARG A 105 7.47 4.76 -11.09
CA ARG A 105 8.67 4.22 -11.75
C ARG A 105 8.54 4.19 -13.27
N TYR A 106 7.30 4.25 -13.77
CA TYR A 106 6.97 4.00 -15.18
C TYR A 106 6.16 5.13 -15.84
N ILE A 107 5.66 6.09 -15.06
CA ILE A 107 4.78 7.16 -15.53
C ILE A 107 5.44 8.51 -15.21
N THR A 108 5.53 9.37 -16.20
CA THR A 108 5.94 10.77 -16.04
C THR A 108 4.81 11.57 -15.40
N LEU A 109 5.12 12.37 -14.38
CA LEU A 109 4.16 13.21 -13.69
C LEU A 109 4.36 14.69 -14.02
N ALA A 110 3.31 15.48 -13.86
CA ALA A 110 3.31 16.90 -14.20
C ALA A 110 2.75 17.73 -13.04
N PRO A 111 3.15 19.02 -12.92
CA PRO A 111 2.61 19.93 -11.91
C PRO A 111 1.08 20.04 -11.92
N SER A 112 0.43 19.81 -13.06
CA SER A 112 -1.04 19.80 -13.18
C SER A 112 -1.71 18.69 -12.37
N ALA A 113 -0.96 17.68 -11.93
CA ALA A 113 -1.44 16.64 -11.02
C ALA A 113 -1.42 17.08 -9.54
N LEU A 114 -1.02 18.31 -9.22
CA LEU A 114 -1.19 18.85 -7.88
C LEU A 114 -2.68 19.20 -7.63
N PRO A 115 -3.25 18.76 -6.49
CA PRO A 115 -4.59 19.17 -6.08
C PRO A 115 -4.62 20.62 -5.61
N ASP A 116 -5.82 21.16 -5.45
CA ASP A 116 -5.96 22.44 -4.77
C ASP A 116 -5.65 22.27 -3.27
N PRO A 117 -4.79 23.11 -2.65
CA PRO A 117 -4.49 23.05 -1.22
C PRO A 117 -5.74 23.07 -0.32
N ALA A 118 -6.83 23.71 -0.75
CA ALA A 118 -8.09 23.71 0.01
C ALA A 118 -8.72 22.31 0.08
N GLU A 119 -8.62 21.50 -0.98
CA GLU A 119 -9.10 20.10 -1.00
C GLU A 119 -8.36 19.23 0.03
N LEU A 120 -7.10 19.58 0.31
CA LEU A 120 -6.21 18.87 1.22
C LEU A 120 -6.30 19.36 2.67
N GLY A 121 -7.02 20.45 2.92
CA GLY A 121 -7.04 21.09 4.24
C GLY A 121 -5.74 21.81 4.61
N VAL A 122 -4.95 22.24 3.61
CA VAL A 122 -3.82 23.15 3.85
C VAL A 122 -4.38 24.51 4.31
N PRO A 123 -3.92 25.08 5.44
CA PRO A 123 -4.38 26.37 5.92
C PRO A 123 -4.23 27.48 4.88
N ALA A 124 -5.21 28.39 4.79
CA ALA A 124 -5.29 29.40 3.73
C ALA A 124 -4.06 30.33 3.69
N GLU A 125 -3.51 30.65 4.85
CA GLU A 125 -2.31 31.45 5.03
C GLU A 125 -1.03 30.75 4.55
N LEU A 126 -1.02 29.42 4.54
CA LEU A 126 0.11 28.61 4.05
C LEU A 126 -0.06 28.18 2.59
N ALA A 127 -1.27 28.32 2.01
CA ALA A 127 -1.58 27.84 0.66
C ALA A 127 -0.69 28.45 -0.45
N PRO A 128 -0.37 29.77 -0.48
CA PRO A 128 0.53 30.33 -1.49
C PRO A 128 1.92 29.72 -1.43
N ARG A 129 2.48 29.62 -0.21
CA ARG A 129 3.79 29.00 0.05
C ARG A 129 3.79 27.53 -0.36
N TRP A 130 2.73 26.80 -0.03
CA TRP A 130 2.59 25.39 -0.42
C TRP A 130 2.65 25.23 -1.94
N ARG A 131 1.90 26.03 -2.70
CA ARG A 131 1.90 25.94 -4.18
C ARG A 131 3.29 26.22 -4.75
N GLU A 132 3.98 27.23 -4.23
CA GLU A 132 5.33 27.58 -4.67
C GLU A 132 6.33 26.43 -4.44
N VAL A 133 6.39 25.90 -3.21
CA VAL A 133 7.32 24.82 -2.86
C VAL A 133 7.02 23.56 -3.67
N MET A 134 5.75 23.15 -3.79
CA MET A 134 5.38 21.97 -4.58
C MET A 134 5.67 22.15 -6.07
N GLY A 135 5.49 23.38 -6.60
CA GLY A 135 5.85 23.72 -7.97
C GLY A 135 7.36 23.62 -8.22
N ARG A 136 8.19 24.14 -7.31
CA ARG A 136 9.65 24.02 -7.38
C ARG A 136 10.12 22.57 -7.24
N ALA A 137 9.45 21.77 -6.40
CA ALA A 137 9.72 20.34 -6.28
C ALA A 137 9.47 19.60 -7.60
N PHE A 138 8.37 19.91 -8.31
CA PHE A 138 8.14 19.37 -9.65
C PHE A 138 9.16 19.84 -10.68
N ALA A 139 9.60 21.11 -10.62
CA ALA A 139 10.65 21.61 -11.49
C ALA A 139 11.97 20.85 -11.27
N ALA A 140 12.34 20.57 -10.02
CA ALA A 140 13.49 19.73 -9.69
C ALA A 140 13.34 18.31 -10.22
N TYR A 141 12.17 17.67 -10.03
CA TYR A 141 11.87 16.36 -10.61
C TYR A 141 12.07 16.33 -12.13
N GLN A 142 11.54 17.31 -12.84
CA GLN A 142 11.63 17.37 -14.31
C GLN A 142 13.05 17.64 -14.79
N ALA A 143 13.76 18.56 -14.15
CA ALA A 143 15.16 18.87 -14.48
C ALA A 143 16.06 17.65 -14.26
N GLU A 144 15.92 16.96 -13.12
CA GLU A 144 16.69 15.76 -12.82
C GLU A 144 16.32 14.60 -13.73
N TYR A 145 15.04 14.42 -14.06
CA TYR A 145 14.63 13.43 -15.07
C TYR A 145 15.34 13.66 -16.40
N THR A 146 15.30 14.88 -16.94
CA THR A 146 15.96 15.20 -18.21
C THR A 146 17.47 14.96 -18.13
N ARG A 147 18.13 15.45 -17.06
CA ARG A 147 19.56 15.27 -16.85
C ARG A 147 19.96 13.79 -16.79
N LEU A 148 19.21 12.98 -16.03
CA LEU A 148 19.46 11.55 -15.86
C LEU A 148 19.16 10.74 -17.13
N ASP A 149 18.12 11.10 -17.89
CA ASP A 149 17.81 10.46 -19.17
C ASP A 149 18.89 10.73 -20.22
N THR A 150 19.47 11.94 -20.22
CA THR A 150 20.66 12.29 -21.02
C THR A 150 21.90 11.56 -20.54
N LEU A 151 22.15 11.50 -19.23
CA LEU A 151 23.27 10.77 -18.66
C LEU A 151 23.22 9.28 -19.03
N ALA A 152 22.05 8.65 -18.94
CA ALA A 152 21.86 7.25 -19.29
C ALA A 152 21.95 6.96 -20.81
N LEU A 153 21.87 7.98 -21.67
CA LEU A 153 22.24 7.85 -23.09
C LEU A 153 23.76 7.89 -23.28
N ALA A 154 24.43 8.80 -22.58
CA ALA A 154 25.87 8.99 -22.68
C ALA A 154 26.65 7.82 -22.04
N GLU A 155 26.09 7.23 -20.98
CA GLU A 155 26.67 6.16 -20.17
C GLU A 155 25.69 4.97 -20.05
N PRO A 156 25.48 4.18 -21.13
CA PRO A 156 24.48 3.10 -21.17
C PRO A 156 24.71 1.99 -20.13
N GLU A 157 25.95 1.80 -19.68
CA GLU A 157 26.35 0.81 -18.67
C GLU A 157 25.74 1.06 -17.28
N ARG A 158 25.24 2.29 -17.03
CA ARG A 158 24.48 2.62 -15.81
C ARG A 158 23.13 1.93 -15.77
N VAL A 159 22.60 1.55 -16.92
CA VAL A 159 21.28 0.94 -17.07
C VAL A 159 21.45 -0.57 -17.19
N ARG A 160 20.86 -1.32 -16.26
CA ARG A 160 20.87 -2.79 -16.30
C ARG A 160 19.94 -3.28 -17.40
N VAL A 161 20.50 -3.58 -18.57
CA VAL A 161 19.78 -4.06 -19.75
C VAL A 161 20.01 -5.57 -19.91
N PRO A 162 18.95 -6.40 -20.04
CA PRO A 162 19.09 -7.82 -20.34
C PRO A 162 19.82 -8.09 -21.66
N ALA A 163 20.62 -9.15 -21.72
CA ALA A 163 21.29 -9.57 -22.95
C ALA A 163 20.26 -9.85 -24.06
N GLY A 164 20.50 -9.33 -25.27
CA GLY A 164 19.59 -9.50 -26.41
C GLY A 164 18.30 -8.67 -26.35
N ALA A 165 18.18 -7.70 -25.44
CA ALA A 165 17.02 -6.81 -25.37
C ALA A 165 16.82 -6.01 -26.68
N LYS A 166 15.57 -5.93 -27.14
CA LYS A 166 15.20 -5.16 -28.33
C LYS A 166 15.37 -3.64 -28.08
N PRO A 167 15.64 -2.82 -29.13
CA PRO A 167 15.84 -1.37 -28.97
C PRO A 167 14.73 -0.63 -28.20
N ALA A 168 13.46 -1.00 -28.41
CA ALA A 168 12.34 -0.42 -27.68
C ALA A 168 12.36 -0.74 -26.18
N VAL A 169 12.82 -1.95 -25.81
CA VAL A 169 12.99 -2.37 -24.42
C VAL A 169 14.13 -1.58 -23.78
N ILE A 170 15.26 -1.43 -24.48
CA ILE A 170 16.40 -0.62 -24.03
C ILE A 170 15.96 0.82 -23.74
N ALA A 171 15.25 1.44 -24.69
CA ALA A 171 14.74 2.81 -24.55
C ALA A 171 13.78 2.95 -23.36
N ARG A 172 12.93 1.95 -23.11
CA ARG A 172 12.02 1.92 -21.96
C ARG A 172 12.77 1.78 -20.63
N ILE A 173 13.72 0.86 -20.53
CA ILE A 173 14.51 0.66 -19.30
C ILE A 173 15.31 1.94 -18.97
N ARG A 174 15.89 2.60 -19.98
CA ARG A 174 16.56 3.90 -19.81
C ARG A 174 15.63 4.97 -19.23
N LYS A 175 14.43 5.14 -19.79
CA LYS A 175 13.44 6.09 -19.25
C LYS A 175 13.05 5.75 -17.82
N ASN A 176 12.85 4.46 -17.53
CA ASN A 176 12.54 3.98 -16.18
C ASN A 176 13.69 4.28 -15.22
N TYR A 177 14.96 4.10 -15.63
CA TYR A 177 16.13 4.46 -14.83
C TYR A 177 16.10 5.93 -14.39
N ALA A 178 15.80 6.85 -15.31
CA ALA A 178 15.69 8.27 -15.00
C ALA A 178 14.49 8.58 -14.10
N LEU A 179 13.32 7.97 -14.36
CA LEU A 179 12.13 8.13 -13.52
C LEU A 179 12.37 7.65 -12.08
N ASP A 180 12.95 6.47 -11.91
CA ASP A 180 13.20 5.84 -10.60
C ASP A 180 14.13 6.68 -9.72
N ARG A 181 15.02 7.46 -10.32
CA ARG A 181 15.98 8.32 -9.64
C ARG A 181 15.50 9.74 -9.42
N ALA A 182 14.73 10.30 -10.35
CA ALA A 182 14.20 11.65 -10.20
C ALA A 182 13.01 11.71 -9.21
N ARG A 183 12.29 10.59 -9.01
CA ARG A 183 10.99 10.57 -8.30
C ARG A 183 11.00 11.11 -6.87
N TYR A 184 12.14 11.19 -6.20
CA TYR A 184 12.24 11.64 -4.80
C TYR A 184 11.82 13.11 -4.61
N PHE A 185 11.78 13.92 -5.67
CA PHE A 185 11.24 15.28 -5.61
C PHE A 185 9.73 15.38 -5.83
N ILE A 186 9.05 14.28 -6.22
CA ILE A 186 7.60 14.33 -6.43
C ILE A 186 6.91 14.60 -5.09
N PRO A 187 6.00 15.60 -5.01
CA PRO A 187 5.14 15.79 -3.85
C PRO A 187 4.29 14.57 -3.52
N LEU A 188 4.19 14.19 -2.25
CA LEU A 188 3.27 13.12 -1.81
C LEU A 188 1.79 13.50 -2.06
N ALA A 189 1.52 14.80 -2.21
CA ALA A 189 0.21 15.32 -2.59
C ALA A 189 -0.17 15.06 -4.06
N THR A 190 0.77 14.65 -4.92
CA THR A 190 0.49 14.44 -6.35
C THR A 190 -0.63 13.42 -6.55
N ARG A 191 -1.56 13.74 -7.45
CA ARG A 191 -2.68 12.87 -7.82
C ARG A 191 -2.18 11.58 -8.49
N THR A 192 -2.80 10.48 -8.12
CA THR A 192 -2.56 9.10 -8.57
C THR A 192 -3.90 8.38 -8.66
N ASN A 193 -3.87 7.19 -9.26
CA ASN A 193 -5.02 6.30 -9.35
C ASN A 193 -4.69 4.97 -8.69
N LEU A 194 -5.69 4.38 -8.02
CA LEU A 194 -5.62 3.03 -7.51
C LEU A 194 -6.95 2.30 -7.65
N ALA A 195 -6.89 0.97 -7.73
CA ALA A 195 -8.07 0.12 -7.67
C ALA A 195 -7.86 -0.97 -6.62
N LEU A 196 -8.92 -1.29 -5.89
CA LEU A 196 -8.93 -2.38 -4.90
C LEU A 196 -10.13 -3.30 -5.13
N VAL A 197 -9.90 -4.58 -4.82
CA VAL A 197 -10.92 -5.62 -4.76
C VAL A 197 -10.92 -6.21 -3.36
N GLN A 198 -12.06 -6.11 -2.68
CA GLN A 198 -12.26 -6.70 -1.35
C GLN A 198 -13.74 -6.92 -1.06
N THR A 199 -14.03 -7.75 -0.07
CA THR A 199 -15.42 -8.06 0.34
C THR A 199 -16.11 -6.85 0.99
N SER A 200 -17.45 -6.85 1.05
CA SER A 200 -18.21 -5.78 1.74
C SER A 200 -17.78 -5.61 3.19
N ARG A 201 -17.46 -6.71 3.88
CA ARG A 201 -16.94 -6.67 5.26
C ARG A 201 -15.67 -5.84 5.38
N MET A 202 -14.75 -5.98 4.43
CA MET A 202 -13.47 -5.27 4.45
C MET A 202 -13.62 -3.82 3.97
N TRP A 203 -14.49 -3.57 2.99
CA TRP A 203 -14.88 -2.22 2.62
C TRP A 203 -15.52 -1.44 3.76
N ALA A 204 -16.40 -2.07 4.55
CA ALA A 204 -17.02 -1.43 5.71
C ALA A 204 -15.98 -0.89 6.69
N GLN A 205 -14.94 -1.68 6.96
CA GLN A 205 -13.82 -1.29 7.83
C GLN A 205 -12.95 -0.20 7.19
N THR A 206 -12.64 -0.33 5.90
CA THR A 206 -11.87 0.66 5.14
C THR A 206 -12.55 2.03 5.19
N VAL A 207 -13.85 2.10 4.83
CA VAL A 207 -14.63 3.34 4.84
C VAL A 207 -14.73 3.92 6.26
N LYS A 208 -15.01 3.10 7.27
CA LYS A 208 -15.04 3.54 8.67
C LYS A 208 -13.74 4.20 9.09
N HIS A 209 -12.61 3.58 8.77
CA HIS A 209 -11.29 4.12 9.11
C HIS A 209 -11.06 5.45 8.39
N LEU A 210 -11.25 5.51 7.06
CA LEU A 210 -11.09 6.75 6.29
C LEU A 210 -12.00 7.88 6.79
N ALA A 211 -13.26 7.58 7.09
CA ALA A 211 -14.23 8.54 7.62
C ALA A 211 -13.82 9.09 9.00
N SER A 212 -13.04 8.33 9.76
CA SER A 212 -12.54 8.71 11.09
C SER A 212 -11.21 9.46 11.05
N LEU A 213 -10.59 9.63 9.86
CA LEU A 213 -9.34 10.36 9.72
C LEU A 213 -9.56 11.89 9.74
N PRO A 214 -8.59 12.67 10.25
CA PRO A 214 -8.70 14.13 10.31
C PRO A 214 -8.53 14.82 8.94
N HIS A 215 -8.13 14.09 7.90
CA HIS A 215 -7.85 14.62 6.56
C HIS A 215 -9.15 14.83 5.75
N PRO A 216 -9.43 16.03 5.22
CA PRO A 216 -10.63 16.28 4.41
C PRO A 216 -10.74 15.34 3.20
N GLU A 217 -9.63 15.10 2.50
CA GLU A 217 -9.58 14.20 1.36
C GLU A 217 -9.98 12.76 1.72
N ALA A 218 -9.52 12.24 2.87
CA ALA A 218 -9.87 10.90 3.31
C ALA A 218 -11.38 10.76 3.61
N ARG A 219 -11.97 11.77 4.26
CA ARG A 219 -13.43 11.78 4.53
C ARG A 219 -14.23 11.87 3.23
N ALA A 220 -13.84 12.75 2.31
CA ALA A 220 -14.46 12.85 1.00
C ALA A 220 -14.37 11.52 0.21
N ALA A 221 -13.22 10.85 0.27
CA ALA A 221 -13.05 9.54 -0.34
C ALA A 221 -13.93 8.48 0.33
N ALA A 222 -14.04 8.48 1.67
CA ALA A 222 -14.93 7.57 2.38
C ALA A 222 -16.38 7.70 1.93
N ASP A 223 -16.89 8.94 1.82
CA ASP A 223 -18.26 9.22 1.38
C ASP A 223 -18.51 8.74 -0.05
N LEU A 224 -17.57 9.00 -0.96
CA LEU A 224 -17.67 8.59 -2.37
C LEU A 224 -17.56 7.06 -2.54
N ILE A 225 -16.64 6.39 -1.83
CA ILE A 225 -16.54 4.92 -1.81
C ILE A 225 -17.84 4.32 -1.28
N ARG A 226 -18.35 4.85 -0.16
CA ARG A 226 -19.61 4.40 0.44
C ARG A 226 -20.78 4.58 -0.52
N GLY A 227 -20.84 5.70 -1.24
CA GLY A 227 -21.85 5.96 -2.25
C GLY A 227 -21.89 4.90 -3.35
N GLU A 228 -20.73 4.44 -3.84
CA GLU A 228 -20.65 3.36 -4.81
C GLU A 228 -21.04 2.00 -4.20
N LEU A 229 -20.57 1.70 -2.98
CA LEU A 229 -20.87 0.43 -2.31
C LEU A 229 -22.34 0.26 -1.92
N LEU A 230 -23.04 1.35 -1.61
CA LEU A 230 -24.48 1.35 -1.33
C LEU A 230 -25.32 0.91 -2.55
N LYS A 231 -24.80 1.06 -3.77
CA LYS A 231 -25.46 0.55 -4.98
C LYS A 231 -25.34 -0.97 -5.12
N ILE A 232 -24.37 -1.57 -4.44
CA ILE A 232 -23.98 -2.99 -4.61
C ILE A 232 -24.41 -3.85 -3.41
N SER A 233 -24.25 -3.30 -2.20
CA SER A 233 -24.45 -4.03 -0.93
C SER A 233 -24.98 -3.12 0.21
N PRO A 234 -26.12 -2.44 0.01
CA PRO A 234 -26.63 -1.42 0.93
C PRO A 234 -26.77 -1.88 2.39
N ARG A 235 -27.31 -3.07 2.65
CA ARG A 235 -27.55 -3.52 4.04
C ARG A 235 -26.24 -3.82 4.76
N LEU A 236 -25.22 -4.29 4.02
CA LEU A 236 -23.89 -4.62 4.55
C LEU A 236 -23.03 -3.37 4.82
N MET A 237 -23.45 -2.20 4.32
CA MET A 237 -22.82 -0.90 4.54
C MET A 237 -23.43 -0.09 5.69
N ARG A 238 -24.26 -0.70 6.53
CA ARG A 238 -24.88 -0.02 7.68
C ARG A 238 -23.86 0.53 8.68
N HIS A 239 -22.76 -0.18 8.90
CA HIS A 239 -21.76 0.14 9.93
C HIS A 239 -20.44 0.68 9.36
N SER A 240 -20.51 1.39 8.23
CA SER A 240 -19.36 1.96 7.52
C SER A 240 -19.23 3.49 7.67
N SER A 241 -19.70 4.06 8.78
CA SER A 241 -19.49 5.47 9.13
C SER A 241 -18.28 5.66 10.05
N ALA A 242 -17.89 6.91 10.29
CA ALA A 242 -16.92 7.26 11.32
C ALA A 242 -17.30 6.64 12.69
N GLU A 243 -16.29 6.32 13.49
CA GLU A 243 -16.44 5.65 14.77
C GLU A 243 -15.47 6.25 15.80
N ALA A 244 -15.96 6.46 17.02
CA ALA A 244 -15.28 7.26 18.04
C ALA A 244 -13.92 6.70 18.48
N SER A 245 -13.79 5.37 18.57
CA SER A 245 -12.49 4.76 18.89
C SER A 245 -11.48 4.94 17.76
N HIS A 246 -11.90 4.85 16.50
CA HIS A 246 -11.04 5.13 15.35
C HIS A 246 -10.61 6.61 15.31
N GLU A 247 -11.52 7.55 15.58
CA GLU A 247 -11.20 8.98 15.65
C GLU A 247 -10.18 9.28 16.76
N ALA A 248 -10.38 8.68 17.94
CA ALA A 248 -9.47 8.84 19.08
C ALA A 248 -8.06 8.30 18.77
N GLN A 249 -7.95 7.13 18.12
CA GLN A 249 -6.66 6.59 17.70
C GLN A 249 -6.02 7.44 16.61
N ALA A 250 -6.77 7.88 15.59
CA ALA A 250 -6.24 8.75 14.53
C ALA A 250 -5.72 10.09 15.08
N ALA A 251 -6.39 10.67 16.09
CA ALA A 251 -5.92 11.87 16.77
C ALA A 251 -4.63 11.62 17.58
N ALA A 252 -4.54 10.48 18.29
CA ALA A 252 -3.35 10.11 19.06
C ALA A 252 -2.13 9.82 18.15
N GLU A 253 -2.36 9.17 17.01
CA GLU A 253 -1.36 8.93 15.97
C GLU A 253 -0.87 10.25 15.38
N LEU A 254 -1.78 11.15 14.97
CA LEU A 254 -1.42 12.47 14.47
C LEU A 254 -0.59 13.27 15.48
N ALA A 255 -1.01 13.31 16.75
CA ALA A 255 -0.28 14.00 17.80
C ALA A 255 1.15 13.42 17.98
N THR A 256 1.28 12.10 17.85
CA THR A 256 2.59 11.42 17.91
C THR A 256 3.44 11.75 16.69
N SER A 257 2.89 11.74 15.48
CA SER A 257 3.56 12.15 14.25
C SER A 257 4.01 13.61 14.31
N CYS A 258 3.17 14.53 14.80
CA CYS A 258 3.54 15.94 14.95
C CYS A 258 4.72 16.11 15.92
N ARG A 259 4.65 15.46 17.10
CA ARG A 259 5.72 15.52 18.11
C ARG A 259 7.04 14.93 17.58
N LEU A 260 6.99 13.72 17.00
CA LEU A 260 8.18 13.07 16.45
C LEU A 260 8.72 13.82 15.24
N GLY A 261 7.82 14.33 14.40
CA GLY A 261 8.13 15.14 13.23
C GLY A 261 8.93 16.37 13.63
N LEU A 262 8.42 17.19 14.55
CA LEU A 262 9.15 18.36 15.06
C LEU A 262 10.50 18.01 15.68
N ALA A 263 10.56 16.92 16.45
CA ALA A 263 11.79 16.50 17.13
C ALA A 263 12.89 16.00 16.17
N ARG A 264 12.51 15.47 15.00
CA ARG A 264 13.44 14.81 14.07
C ARG A 264 13.53 15.50 12.70
N LEU A 265 12.77 16.58 12.48
CA LEU A 265 12.62 17.21 11.17
C LEU A 265 13.97 17.57 10.56
N SER A 266 14.32 16.93 9.44
CA SER A 266 15.60 17.16 8.78
C SER A 266 15.54 16.76 7.31
N SER A 267 16.26 17.50 6.46
CA SER A 267 16.50 17.18 5.06
C SER A 267 17.87 16.53 4.85
N ARG A 268 18.73 16.48 5.87
CA ARG A 268 20.05 15.89 5.74
C ARG A 268 19.98 14.40 5.39
N PRO A 269 20.95 13.87 4.64
CA PRO A 269 21.11 12.44 4.46
C PRO A 269 21.18 11.71 5.82
N LEU A 270 20.49 10.59 5.93
CA LEU A 270 20.57 9.71 7.10
C LEU A 270 21.26 8.40 6.73
N SER A 271 22.17 7.95 7.59
CA SER A 271 22.76 6.61 7.48
C SER A 271 21.72 5.53 7.82
N ASP A 272 21.77 4.44 7.06
CA ASP A 272 20.86 3.31 7.23
C ASP A 272 21.16 2.55 8.51
N ALA A 273 20.09 2.23 9.24
CA ALA A 273 20.10 1.28 10.33
C ALA A 273 18.94 0.32 10.15
N THR A 274 19.27 -0.97 10.15
CA THR A 274 18.30 -2.06 10.03
C THR A 274 18.23 -2.80 11.35
N TRP A 275 17.01 -2.99 11.85
CA TRP A 275 16.73 -3.83 12.99
C TRP A 275 15.93 -5.05 12.54
N VAL A 276 16.29 -6.23 13.04
CA VAL A 276 15.59 -7.49 12.75
C VAL A 276 15.45 -8.28 14.04
N HIS A 277 14.27 -8.84 14.26
CA HIS A 277 13.99 -9.73 15.36
C HIS A 277 13.23 -10.96 14.87
N VAL A 278 13.76 -12.14 15.22
CA VAL A 278 13.15 -13.42 14.92
C VAL A 278 12.67 -14.07 16.21
N ASP A 279 11.38 -14.38 16.28
CA ASP A 279 10.76 -15.08 17.39
C ASP A 279 10.32 -16.48 16.93
N ARG A 280 10.97 -17.50 17.51
CA ARG A 280 10.74 -18.93 17.26
C ARG A 280 9.96 -19.61 18.39
N ALA A 281 9.45 -18.84 19.35
CA ALA A 281 8.75 -19.42 20.51
C ALA A 281 7.52 -20.20 20.04
N THR A 282 7.38 -21.41 20.59
CA THR A 282 6.23 -22.28 20.37
C THR A 282 5.62 -22.67 21.72
N PRO A 283 4.31 -22.99 21.78
CA PRO A 283 3.71 -23.49 23.00
C PRO A 283 4.39 -24.79 23.46
N PRO A 284 4.59 -25.02 24.76
CA PRO A 284 5.28 -26.20 25.27
C PRO A 284 4.58 -27.53 24.93
N PHE A 285 3.28 -27.50 24.65
CA PHE A 285 2.47 -28.66 24.24
C PHE A 285 2.37 -28.84 22.71
N LEU A 286 3.01 -27.96 21.94
CA LEU A 286 3.05 -28.02 20.48
C LEU A 286 4.38 -27.44 20.00
N THR A 287 5.46 -28.16 20.25
CA THR A 287 6.82 -27.76 19.84
C THR A 287 6.96 -27.76 18.32
N GLU A 288 8.01 -27.10 17.81
CA GLU A 288 8.37 -27.23 16.40
C GLU A 288 9.18 -28.52 16.18
N GLU A 289 8.76 -29.34 15.23
CA GLU A 289 9.43 -30.61 14.91
C GLU A 289 10.20 -30.54 13.59
N GLN A 290 9.81 -29.64 12.68
CA GLN A 290 10.46 -29.50 11.38
C GLN A 290 11.69 -28.59 11.48
N SER A 291 12.78 -28.96 10.83
CA SER A 291 13.93 -28.07 10.67
C SER A 291 13.63 -26.99 9.61
N VAL A 292 14.33 -25.85 9.67
CA VAL A 292 14.20 -24.82 8.62
C VAL A 292 14.64 -25.34 7.23
N PRO A 293 15.75 -26.10 7.08
CA PRO A 293 16.08 -26.74 5.82
C PRO A 293 14.95 -27.63 5.26
N ASP A 294 14.36 -28.48 6.09
CA ASP A 294 13.25 -29.34 5.67
C ASP A 294 12.00 -28.55 5.30
N ALA A 295 11.79 -27.41 5.97
CA ALA A 295 10.69 -26.50 5.65
C ALA A 295 10.85 -25.77 4.31
N LEU A 296 12.09 -25.65 3.80
CA LEU A 296 12.40 -24.94 2.57
C LEU A 296 12.75 -25.87 1.40
N SER A 297 13.10 -27.13 1.65
CA SER A 297 13.69 -28.03 0.65
C SER A 297 12.79 -28.43 -0.51
N ALA A 298 11.48 -28.44 -0.30
CA ALA A 298 10.50 -28.79 -1.34
C ALA A 298 10.18 -27.63 -2.29
N ARG A 299 10.68 -26.41 -2.04
CA ARG A 299 10.41 -25.23 -2.86
C ARG A 299 11.15 -25.33 -4.18
N THR A 300 10.43 -25.18 -5.29
CA THR A 300 11.04 -25.07 -6.63
C THR A 300 11.19 -23.62 -7.09
N ASN A 301 10.51 -22.69 -6.41
CA ASN A 301 10.57 -21.26 -6.63
C ASN A 301 9.99 -20.51 -5.40
N ARG A 302 9.97 -19.18 -5.46
CA ARG A 302 9.45 -18.31 -4.40
C ARG A 302 7.99 -18.55 -3.99
N TYR A 303 7.15 -19.09 -4.87
CA TYR A 303 5.75 -19.43 -4.58
C TYR A 303 5.57 -20.81 -3.93
N GLY A 304 6.65 -21.58 -3.79
CA GLY A 304 6.62 -22.90 -3.17
C GLY A 304 6.10 -22.85 -1.72
N HIS A 305 5.25 -23.81 -1.37
CA HIS A 305 4.75 -23.94 0.00
C HIS A 305 5.91 -24.22 0.96
N GLN A 306 5.96 -23.49 2.07
CA GLN A 306 6.96 -23.69 3.10
C GLN A 306 6.41 -24.49 4.27
N GLY A 307 7.29 -25.15 5.01
CA GLY A 307 6.97 -25.95 6.19
C GLY A 307 6.60 -25.15 7.44
N THR A 308 6.31 -25.87 8.53
CA THR A 308 5.90 -25.30 9.83
C THR A 308 6.99 -24.45 10.46
N ALA A 309 8.26 -24.85 10.30
CA ALA A 309 9.41 -24.15 10.87
C ALA A 309 9.48 -22.66 10.46
N THR A 310 9.09 -22.32 9.23
CA THR A 310 9.07 -20.92 8.76
C THR A 310 7.69 -20.28 8.89
N ARG A 311 6.60 -21.05 8.71
CA ARG A 311 5.23 -20.55 8.84
C ARG A 311 4.81 -20.20 10.27
N ARG A 312 5.50 -20.73 11.28
CA ARG A 312 5.27 -20.44 12.72
C ARG A 312 6.32 -19.49 13.31
N MET A 313 7.39 -19.22 12.57
CA MET A 313 8.43 -18.27 12.95
C MET A 313 7.94 -16.85 12.65
N ARG A 314 7.94 -15.98 13.65
CA ARG A 314 7.60 -14.57 13.50
C ARG A 314 8.87 -13.77 13.21
N VAL A 315 8.77 -12.81 12.29
CA VAL A 315 9.86 -11.91 11.91
C VAL A 315 9.35 -10.49 11.99
N SER A 316 10.06 -9.64 12.72
CA SER A 316 9.86 -8.19 12.70
C SER A 316 11.13 -7.54 12.19
N PHE A 317 11.00 -6.59 11.27
CA PHE A 317 12.13 -5.82 10.77
C PHE A 317 11.76 -4.35 10.65
N ALA A 318 12.75 -3.49 10.82
CA ALA A 318 12.56 -2.05 10.76
C ALA A 318 13.76 -1.35 10.13
N TRP A 319 13.48 -0.22 9.48
CA TRP A 319 14.49 0.72 9.02
C TRP A 319 14.24 2.08 9.67
N ASN A 320 15.32 2.76 10.04
CA ASN A 320 15.23 4.09 10.64
C ASN A 320 14.82 5.19 9.64
N ASN A 321 14.97 4.95 8.32
CA ASN A 321 15.00 5.99 7.30
C ASN A 321 14.49 5.55 5.91
N LEU A 322 13.38 4.78 5.84
CA LEU A 322 12.76 4.40 4.58
C LEU A 322 12.17 5.64 3.88
N ALA A 323 12.50 5.90 2.61
CA ALA A 323 11.90 7.01 1.88
C ALA A 323 10.46 6.69 1.44
N LEU A 324 9.63 7.72 1.31
CA LEU A 324 8.24 7.56 0.88
C LEU A 324 8.12 6.97 -0.54
N ALA A 325 9.14 7.13 -1.38
CA ALA A 325 9.27 6.43 -2.65
C ALA A 325 9.25 4.90 -2.47
N GLU A 326 10.14 4.35 -1.64
CA GLU A 326 10.16 2.91 -1.32
C GLU A 326 8.87 2.46 -0.63
N LEU A 327 8.36 3.28 0.30
CA LEU A 327 7.14 2.96 1.06
C LEU A 327 5.93 2.70 0.15
N ARG A 328 5.85 3.40 -0.99
CA ARG A 328 4.81 3.15 -1.99
C ARG A 328 5.00 1.82 -2.73
N ASP A 329 6.23 1.36 -2.93
CA ASP A 329 6.51 0.06 -3.55
C ASP A 329 6.22 -1.10 -2.58
N LEU A 330 6.38 -0.86 -1.27
CA LEU A 330 5.92 -1.75 -0.16
C LEU A 330 4.41 -1.93 -0.12
N ASN A 331 3.62 -1.02 -0.71
CA ASN A 331 2.17 -1.18 -0.86
C ASN A 331 1.80 -2.30 -1.83
N ARG A 332 2.66 -3.27 -2.14
CA ARG A 332 2.26 -4.51 -2.82
C ARG A 332 2.27 -5.71 -1.89
N HIS A 333 2.78 -5.55 -0.67
CA HIS A 333 2.86 -6.60 0.33
C HIS A 333 1.84 -6.35 1.44
N ARG A 334 0.95 -7.32 1.63
CA ARG A 334 -0.25 -7.18 2.47
C ARG A 334 -0.18 -7.98 3.76
N THR A 335 0.69 -8.97 3.82
CA THR A 335 0.79 -9.87 4.97
C THR A 335 1.49 -9.17 6.13
N GLY A 336 0.96 -9.37 7.34
CA GLY A 336 1.55 -8.81 8.54
C GLY A 336 1.06 -7.40 8.85
N HIS A 337 1.71 -6.75 9.82
CA HIS A 337 1.40 -5.41 10.26
C HIS A 337 2.54 -4.45 9.93
N ARG A 338 2.19 -3.27 9.42
CA ARG A 338 3.15 -2.22 9.05
C ARG A 338 2.89 -0.99 9.90
N TYR A 339 3.95 -0.32 10.33
CA TYR A 339 3.86 0.90 11.12
C TYR A 339 4.88 1.93 10.65
N THR A 340 4.42 3.17 10.52
CA THR A 340 5.29 4.33 10.35
C THR A 340 4.60 5.56 10.94
N PRO A 341 5.33 6.45 11.63
CA PRO A 341 4.77 7.73 12.06
C PRO A 341 4.63 8.73 10.90
N LEU A 342 5.07 8.37 9.68
CA LEU A 342 5.01 9.18 8.47
C LEU A 342 5.59 10.60 8.64
N ILE A 343 6.81 10.68 9.17
CA ILE A 343 7.53 11.95 9.41
C ILE A 343 8.69 12.11 8.41
N GLN A 344 9.33 13.28 8.41
CA GLN A 344 10.58 13.51 7.66
C GLN A 344 11.77 13.63 8.62
N ALA A 345 12.44 12.51 8.90
CA ALA A 345 13.66 12.48 9.71
C ALA A 345 14.94 12.75 8.88
N GLY A 346 14.86 12.59 7.57
CA GLY A 346 15.93 12.80 6.61
C GLY A 346 15.37 12.96 5.21
N PHE A 347 16.25 13.15 4.23
CA PHE A 347 15.85 13.18 2.83
C PHE A 347 16.83 12.36 1.98
N TYR A 348 16.30 11.36 1.29
CA TYR A 348 17.07 10.50 0.41
C TYR A 348 17.13 11.09 -1.00
N LEU A 349 18.33 11.08 -1.57
CA LEU A 349 18.59 11.26 -2.99
C LEU A 349 19.54 10.16 -3.46
N PRO A 350 19.34 9.63 -4.68
CA PRO A 350 20.23 8.62 -5.23
C PRO A 350 21.62 9.19 -5.49
N PRO A 351 22.68 8.35 -5.57
CA PRO A 351 24.06 8.80 -5.73
C PRO A 351 24.31 9.69 -6.96
N GLU A 352 23.47 9.60 -7.99
CA GLU A 352 23.58 10.43 -9.17
C GLU A 352 23.11 11.89 -8.98
N ILE A 353 22.47 12.23 -7.85
CA ILE A 353 21.95 13.56 -7.55
C ILE A 353 22.67 14.13 -6.33
N THR A 354 23.36 15.25 -6.51
CA THR A 354 24.06 15.95 -5.44
C THR A 354 23.06 16.68 -4.54
N HIS A 355 23.08 16.37 -3.24
CA HIS A 355 22.14 16.93 -2.26
C HIS A 355 22.23 18.45 -2.14
N ALA A 356 23.46 18.99 -2.15
CA ALA A 356 23.73 20.43 -2.02
C ALA A 356 23.09 21.28 -3.12
N ASP A 357 22.93 20.73 -4.34
CA ASP A 357 22.35 21.45 -5.48
C ASP A 357 20.85 21.77 -5.27
N HIS A 358 20.20 21.06 -4.34
CA HIS A 358 18.78 21.19 -4.05
C HIS A 358 18.49 21.73 -2.64
N GLN A 359 19.52 22.15 -1.88
CA GLN A 359 19.38 22.52 -0.48
C GLN A 359 18.35 23.63 -0.24
N SER A 360 18.32 24.67 -1.08
CA SER A 360 17.34 25.76 -0.94
C SER A 360 15.89 25.28 -1.07
N LEU A 361 15.59 24.37 -2.01
CA LEU A 361 14.26 23.77 -2.12
C LEU A 361 13.91 22.98 -0.86
N LEU A 362 14.86 22.17 -0.37
CA LEU A 362 14.64 21.33 0.80
C LEU A 362 14.46 22.16 2.08
N ASP A 363 15.19 23.26 2.24
CA ASP A 363 15.04 24.17 3.39
C ASP A 363 13.65 24.83 3.39
N ASP A 364 13.21 25.35 2.23
CA ASP A 364 11.88 25.95 2.10
C ASP A 364 10.75 24.95 2.34
N GLN A 365 10.95 23.70 1.91
CA GLN A 365 10.04 22.58 2.17
C GLN A 365 10.00 22.22 3.65
N LEU A 366 11.15 22.10 4.32
CA LEU A 366 11.22 21.83 5.75
C LEU A 366 10.51 22.90 6.58
N ASP A 367 10.71 24.16 6.24
CA ASP A 367 10.07 25.26 6.96
C ASP A 367 8.54 25.25 6.79
N LEU A 368 8.04 24.90 5.60
CA LEU A 368 6.60 24.67 5.37
C LEU A 368 6.09 23.49 6.21
N THR A 369 6.80 22.35 6.19
CA THR A 369 6.45 21.17 6.99
C THR A 369 6.47 21.49 8.48
N ARG A 370 7.46 22.25 8.96
CA ARG A 370 7.57 22.69 10.35
C ARG A 370 6.37 23.53 10.77
N ALA A 371 5.95 24.47 9.94
CA ALA A 371 4.78 25.30 10.21
C ALA A 371 3.50 24.46 10.35
N LEU A 372 3.29 23.49 9.44
CA LEU A 372 2.14 22.58 9.49
C LEU A 372 2.16 21.66 10.73
N LEU A 373 3.32 21.08 11.04
CA LEU A 373 3.51 20.23 12.23
C LEU A 373 3.28 21.01 13.53
N ALA A 374 3.81 22.23 13.63
CA ALA A 374 3.66 23.11 14.79
C ALA A 374 2.20 23.54 15.02
N ALA A 375 1.44 23.70 13.94
CA ALA A 375 0.00 23.96 13.98
C ALA A 375 -0.84 22.70 14.32
N GLY A 376 -0.21 21.51 14.42
CA GLY A 376 -0.93 20.25 14.58
C GLY A 376 -1.78 19.88 13.36
N SER A 377 -1.50 20.45 12.19
CA SER A 377 -2.31 20.28 11.00
C SER A 377 -2.06 18.91 10.37
N PRO A 378 -3.09 18.08 10.13
CA PRO A 378 -2.94 16.81 9.40
C PRO A 378 -2.40 17.03 7.98
N ALA A 379 -2.57 18.22 7.41
CA ALA A 379 -2.10 18.54 6.07
C ALA A 379 -0.56 18.57 5.93
N TYR A 380 0.21 18.42 7.01
CA TYR A 380 1.68 18.33 6.94
C TYR A 380 2.14 17.22 5.99
N VAL A 381 1.41 16.10 5.89
CA VAL A 381 1.74 14.98 4.99
C VAL A 381 1.81 15.41 3.52
N TYR A 382 1.01 16.41 3.15
CA TYR A 382 0.96 16.94 1.79
C TYR A 382 2.09 17.95 1.48
N SER A 383 2.92 18.28 2.46
CA SER A 383 4.16 19.04 2.26
C SER A 383 5.39 18.14 2.06
N LEU A 384 5.24 16.83 2.26
CA LEU A 384 6.32 15.86 2.09
C LEU A 384 6.56 15.59 0.61
N LEU A 385 7.82 15.34 0.25
CA LEU A 385 8.20 14.82 -1.06
C LEU A 385 8.55 13.32 -0.92
N LEU A 386 8.58 12.59 -2.04
CA LEU A 386 8.84 11.14 -2.00
C LEU A 386 10.24 10.78 -1.44
N GLY A 387 11.17 11.74 -1.39
CA GLY A 387 12.49 11.64 -0.74
C GLY A 387 12.48 11.73 0.78
N ALA A 388 11.39 12.18 1.40
CA ALA A 388 11.29 12.24 2.85
C ALA A 388 11.47 10.84 3.46
N GLN A 389 12.39 10.71 4.41
CA GLN A 389 12.69 9.45 5.09
C GLN A 389 11.94 9.36 6.42
N THR A 390 11.24 8.25 6.63
CA THR A 390 10.47 7.95 7.84
C THR A 390 10.92 6.61 8.45
N PRO A 391 10.90 6.47 9.79
CA PRO A 391 11.03 5.15 10.41
C PRO A 391 9.91 4.23 9.94
N PHE A 392 10.22 2.97 9.67
CA PHE A 392 9.24 1.99 9.22
C PHE A 392 9.50 0.66 9.91
N GLU A 393 8.44 0.01 10.36
CA GLU A 393 8.46 -1.34 10.94
C GLU A 393 7.44 -2.24 10.23
N HIS A 394 7.81 -3.50 10.04
CA HIS A 394 6.95 -4.53 9.51
C HIS A 394 7.12 -5.83 10.30
N SER A 395 6.02 -6.37 10.80
CA SER A 395 5.95 -7.67 11.47
C SER A 395 5.14 -8.67 10.65
N THR A 396 5.68 -9.86 10.43
CA THR A 396 5.09 -10.92 9.60
C THR A 396 5.60 -12.31 10.02
N HIS A 397 5.30 -13.35 9.25
CA HIS A 397 5.87 -14.69 9.42
C HIS A 397 7.04 -14.90 8.45
N ALA A 398 7.98 -15.80 8.81
CA ALA A 398 9.20 -15.99 8.04
C ALA A 398 8.93 -16.46 6.60
N ASP A 399 7.89 -17.26 6.36
CA ASP A 399 7.51 -17.68 5.01
C ASP A 399 7.12 -16.49 4.11
N LYS A 400 6.44 -15.48 4.69
CA LYS A 400 6.06 -14.26 3.99
C LYS A 400 7.24 -13.31 3.81
N PHE A 401 8.08 -13.17 4.83
CA PHE A 401 9.30 -12.39 4.76
C PHE A 401 10.25 -12.92 3.69
N ILE A 402 10.48 -14.24 3.64
CA ILE A 402 11.33 -14.89 2.64
C ILE A 402 10.78 -14.63 1.24
N TYR A 403 9.47 -14.83 1.02
CA TYR A 403 8.84 -14.52 -0.27
C TYR A 403 9.06 -13.05 -0.68
N GLU A 404 8.85 -12.11 0.25
CA GLU A 404 9.05 -10.69 0.01
C GLU A 404 10.51 -10.37 -0.33
N ALA A 405 11.47 -10.91 0.42
CA ALA A 405 12.90 -10.70 0.21
C ALA A 405 13.36 -11.23 -1.15
N GLU A 406 12.97 -12.45 -1.53
CA GLU A 406 13.31 -13.02 -2.85
C GLU A 406 12.68 -12.22 -4.00
N LEU A 407 11.44 -11.74 -3.82
CA LEU A 407 10.76 -10.93 -4.83
C LEU A 407 11.37 -9.53 -4.98
N ARG A 408 11.75 -8.89 -3.88
CA ARG A 408 12.13 -7.46 -3.85
C ARG A 408 13.61 -7.19 -3.87
N THR A 409 14.44 -8.22 -3.93
CA THR A 409 15.89 -8.07 -4.18
C THR A 409 16.28 -8.33 -5.63
N GLY A 410 15.37 -8.80 -6.48
CA GLY A 410 15.64 -9.10 -7.89
C GLY A 410 15.81 -7.88 -8.81
N LEU A 411 16.17 -8.14 -10.07
CA LEU A 411 16.59 -7.12 -11.05
C LEU A 411 15.53 -6.06 -11.38
N GLY A 412 14.24 -6.40 -11.28
CA GLY A 412 13.13 -5.46 -11.51
C GLY A 412 12.74 -4.60 -10.31
N ALA A 413 13.30 -4.88 -9.13
CA ALA A 413 12.95 -4.18 -7.90
C ALA A 413 13.40 -2.72 -7.92
N HIS A 414 12.75 -1.90 -7.10
CA HIS A 414 13.23 -0.54 -6.84
C HIS A 414 14.56 -0.63 -6.11
N PHE A 415 15.62 -0.06 -6.67
CA PHE A 415 17.00 -0.26 -6.23
C PHE A 415 17.18 -0.01 -4.73
N ARG A 416 16.61 1.09 -4.22
CA ARG A 416 16.73 1.45 -2.80
C ARG A 416 15.92 0.55 -1.87
N TYR A 417 14.79 0.04 -2.36
CA TYR A 417 13.97 -0.89 -1.59
C TYR A 417 14.66 -2.27 -1.53
N ALA A 418 15.31 -2.69 -2.62
CA ALA A 418 16.14 -3.88 -2.66
C ALA A 418 17.27 -3.80 -1.64
N GLU A 419 17.99 -2.68 -1.55
CA GLU A 419 19.04 -2.47 -0.52
C GLU A 419 18.52 -2.64 0.91
N HIS A 420 17.37 -2.03 1.22
CA HIS A 420 16.73 -2.16 2.52
C HIS A 420 16.35 -3.62 2.83
N LEU A 421 15.77 -4.36 1.85
CA LEU A 421 15.43 -5.77 2.03
C LEU A 421 16.63 -6.68 2.13
N SER A 422 17.68 -6.45 1.33
CA SER A 422 18.96 -7.16 1.45
C SER A 422 19.54 -6.99 2.84
N SER A 423 19.48 -5.79 3.42
CA SER A 423 19.92 -5.54 4.79
C SER A 423 19.08 -6.28 5.83
N ALA A 424 17.75 -6.29 5.68
CA ALA A 424 16.85 -7.04 6.56
C ALA A 424 17.08 -8.56 6.43
N LEU A 425 17.32 -9.05 5.21
CA LEU A 425 17.61 -10.45 4.94
C LEU A 425 18.95 -10.88 5.56
N ALA A 426 19.97 -10.03 5.51
CA ALA A 426 21.23 -10.26 6.20
C ALA A 426 21.03 -10.36 7.73
N GLY A 427 20.22 -9.48 8.31
CA GLY A 427 19.84 -9.53 9.72
C GLY A 427 19.07 -10.82 10.07
N PHE A 428 18.16 -11.25 9.20
CA PHE A 428 17.45 -12.53 9.34
C PHE A 428 18.42 -13.72 9.31
N PHE A 429 19.34 -13.78 8.34
CA PHE A 429 20.34 -14.86 8.27
C PHE A 429 21.30 -14.90 9.46
N SER A 430 21.53 -13.78 10.15
CA SER A 430 22.31 -13.78 11.38
C SER A 430 21.63 -14.56 12.52
N GLN A 431 20.29 -14.58 12.53
CA GLN A 431 19.46 -15.27 13.53
C GLN A 431 18.93 -16.64 13.03
N VAL A 432 18.95 -16.86 11.72
CA VAL A 432 18.50 -18.09 11.03
C VAL A 432 19.52 -18.50 9.96
N PRO A 433 20.77 -18.84 10.36
CA PRO A 433 21.84 -19.16 9.41
C PRO A 433 21.50 -20.35 8.50
N GLU A 434 20.72 -21.30 9.00
CA GLU A 434 20.30 -22.50 8.27
C GLU A 434 19.34 -22.22 7.10
N ALA A 435 18.74 -21.02 7.00
CA ALA A 435 17.94 -20.61 5.85
C ALA A 435 18.79 -20.13 4.65
N ARG A 436 20.06 -19.76 4.87
CA ARG A 436 20.89 -19.06 3.87
C ARG A 436 21.07 -19.84 2.57
N SER A 437 21.19 -21.16 2.64
CA SER A 437 21.36 -22.02 1.45
C SER A 437 20.08 -22.23 0.64
N TRP A 438 18.94 -21.73 1.13
CA TRP A 438 17.61 -22.02 0.59
C TRP A 438 16.82 -20.79 0.13
N VAL A 439 17.34 -19.60 0.42
CA VAL A 439 16.69 -18.33 0.10
C VAL A 439 17.50 -17.65 -0.99
N GLU A 440 16.86 -17.36 -2.11
CA GLU A 440 17.51 -16.78 -3.29
C GLU A 440 17.42 -15.26 -3.30
N GLU A 441 18.55 -14.58 -3.09
CA GLU A 441 18.64 -13.13 -3.24
C GLU A 441 18.93 -12.75 -4.71
N GLY A 442 18.23 -11.75 -5.24
CA GLY A 442 18.62 -11.14 -6.53
C GLY A 442 18.19 -11.88 -7.80
N THR A 443 17.49 -13.02 -7.70
CA THR A 443 17.18 -13.87 -8.87
C THR A 443 15.87 -13.51 -9.59
N ALA A 444 15.03 -12.62 -9.05
CA ALA A 444 13.77 -12.30 -9.71
C ALA A 444 13.98 -11.53 -11.03
N GLU A 445 13.56 -12.12 -12.14
CA GLU A 445 13.43 -11.42 -13.42
C GLU A 445 12.44 -10.24 -13.29
N PRO A 446 12.64 -9.14 -14.04
CA PRO A 446 11.67 -8.05 -14.09
C PRO A 446 10.29 -8.56 -14.52
N GLU A 447 9.24 -8.18 -13.78
CA GLU A 447 7.84 -8.41 -14.18
C GLU A 447 7.49 -7.76 -15.53
#